data_AF-A0A503TFC9-F1
#
_entry.id   AF-A0A503TFC9-F1
#
_cell.length_a   1.000
_cell.length_b   1.000
_cell.length_c   1.000
_cell.angle_alpha   90.00
_cell.angle_beta   90.00
_cell.angle_gamma   90.00
#
_symmetry.space_group_name_H-M   'P 1'
#
loop_
_entity.id
_entity.type
_entity.pdbx_description
1 polymer ?
#
loop_
_entity_poly.entity_id
_entity_poly.type
_entity_poly.pdbx_seq_one_letter_code
_entity_poly.pdbx_strand_id
1 'polypeptide(L)'
;MTTSRLENDQIAKLNRRTWLKAAGLAVLATLAACGTVSLPTGQGAGVSSSATATLAGLRATAGRGPLTPDAQLEQAALQQAGYMASRERMSHTTGWGKDFASRMKDNGVRGAAAENIAEGRFDQQKLFDIWMHSQGHRRNILDPDFSRFGLAYVRDGRDPNLRYWALVLGK
;
A
#
# COMPACT_ATOMS: atom_id res chain seq x y z
N MET A 1 60.79 -15.50 61.93
CA MET A 1 59.65 -16.38 62.26
C MET A 1 58.72 -16.38 61.04
N THR A 2 58.87 -17.35 60.14
CA THR A 2 58.06 -18.62 60.05
C THR A 2 56.68 -18.34 59.45
N THR A 3 56.14 -19.01 58.42
CA THR A 3 56.55 -20.19 57.64
C THR A 3 55.58 -20.34 56.46
N SER A 4 56.12 -20.77 55.32
CA SER A 4 55.57 -21.72 54.34
C SER A 4 54.06 -22.05 54.33
N ARG A 5 53.48 -21.88 53.12
CA ARG A 5 52.81 -22.94 52.35
C ARG A 5 52.71 -24.29 53.08
N LEU A 6 51.51 -24.63 53.53
CA LEU A 6 51.05 -26.00 53.75
C LEU A 6 49.56 -26.10 53.38
N GLU A 7 49.28 -27.07 52.50
CA GLU A 7 48.10 -27.95 52.53
C GLU A 7 46.75 -27.26 52.22
N ASN A 8 46.26 -27.19 50.99
CA ASN A 8 46.03 -28.30 50.05
C ASN A 8 45.45 -29.56 50.73
N ASP A 9 44.36 -29.42 51.48
CA ASP A 9 43.54 -30.59 51.81
C ASP A 9 42.08 -30.31 52.21
N GLN A 10 41.32 -29.57 51.41
CA GLN A 10 39.83 -29.64 51.47
C GLN A 10 39.23 -29.58 50.06
N ILE A 11 39.79 -30.40 49.15
CA ILE A 11 39.06 -30.84 47.96
C ILE A 11 38.11 -31.95 48.39
N ALA A 12 36.91 -31.90 47.81
CA ALA A 12 35.97 -33.00 47.69
C ALA A 12 35.27 -33.45 48.97
N LYS A 13 34.11 -32.83 49.21
CA LYS A 13 32.86 -33.59 49.39
C LYS A 13 31.69 -32.78 48.84
N LEU A 14 31.22 -33.28 47.71
CA LEU A 14 29.99 -32.91 47.00
C LEU A 14 28.83 -32.63 47.96
N ASN A 15 27.96 -31.70 47.56
CA ASN A 15 26.56 -32.07 47.44
C ASN A 15 25.90 -31.39 46.23
N ARG A 16 26.16 -32.01 45.07
CA ARG A 16 25.38 -31.92 43.82
C ARG A 16 24.01 -32.60 43.98
N ARG A 17 23.33 -32.40 45.11
CA ARG A 17 22.12 -33.12 45.53
C ARG A 17 21.07 -32.22 46.17
N THR A 18 20.94 -31.01 45.62
CA THR A 18 19.76 -30.16 45.82
C THR A 18 19.19 -29.70 44.47
N TRP A 19 19.38 -30.53 43.44
CA TRP A 19 18.48 -30.60 42.31
C TRP A 19 17.46 -31.69 42.61
N LEU A 20 16.25 -31.28 42.96
CA LEU A 20 14.95 -31.90 42.63
C LEU A 20 13.87 -31.26 43.51
N LYS A 21 12.80 -30.79 42.86
CA LYS A 21 11.53 -30.25 43.39
C LYS A 21 11.43 -28.72 43.51
N ALA A 22 11.50 -28.06 42.36
CA ALA A 22 10.58 -26.95 42.07
C ALA A 22 10.06 -27.17 40.64
N ALA A 23 9.00 -27.98 40.53
CA ALA A 23 8.20 -28.12 39.32
C ALA A 23 7.13 -27.02 39.34
N GLY A 24 7.00 -26.27 38.25
CA GLY A 24 5.92 -25.31 38.04
C GLY A 24 6.10 -24.54 36.73
N LEU A 25 5.41 -25.02 35.68
CA LEU A 25 4.96 -24.39 34.43
C LEU A 25 5.32 -22.89 34.23
N ALA A 26 5.76 -22.39 33.07
CA ALA A 26 5.08 -22.51 31.78
C ALA A 26 5.92 -21.95 30.61
N VAL A 27 5.91 -22.71 29.51
CA VAL A 27 5.71 -22.28 28.11
C VAL A 27 6.78 -21.40 27.41
N LEU A 28 7.42 -22.04 26.41
CA LEU A 28 8.03 -21.46 25.23
C LEU A 28 7.11 -20.44 24.54
N ALA A 29 7.57 -19.20 24.36
CA ALA A 29 7.01 -18.27 23.40
C ALA A 29 8.06 -17.99 22.31
N THR A 30 7.94 -18.71 21.21
CA THR A 30 8.56 -18.39 19.92
C THR A 30 8.05 -17.04 19.43
N LEU A 31 8.87 -16.00 19.47
CA LEU A 31 8.61 -14.78 18.69
C LEU A 31 9.08 -15.03 17.25
N ALA A 32 8.25 -15.73 16.49
CA ALA A 32 8.19 -15.56 15.06
C ALA A 32 7.74 -14.10 14.81
N ALA A 33 8.71 -13.20 14.64
CA ALA A 33 8.43 -11.88 14.11
C ALA A 33 8.10 -12.03 12.62
N CYS A 34 6.91 -12.55 12.32
CA CYS A 34 6.22 -12.13 11.12
C CYS A 34 5.92 -10.65 11.33
N GLY A 35 6.86 -9.80 10.91
CA GLY A 35 6.57 -8.40 10.66
C GLY A 35 5.51 -8.37 9.58
N THR A 36 4.23 -8.41 9.96
CA THR A 36 3.17 -7.88 9.14
C THR A 36 3.57 -6.43 8.92
N VAL A 37 4.04 -6.13 7.71
CA VAL A 37 4.07 -4.76 7.23
C VAL A 37 2.61 -4.32 7.30
N SER A 38 2.23 -3.67 8.39
CA SER A 38 1.03 -2.87 8.45
C SER A 38 1.27 -1.74 7.47
N LEU A 39 0.97 -2.00 6.20
CA LEU A 39 0.72 -0.93 5.24
C LEU A 39 -0.30 -0.03 5.94
N PRO A 40 -0.03 1.27 6.09
CA PRO A 40 -0.87 2.15 6.88
C PRO A 40 -2.31 1.98 6.43
N THR A 41 -3.12 1.41 7.30
CA THR A 41 -4.56 1.24 7.16
C THR A 41 -5.17 2.63 7.07
N GLY A 42 -5.49 3.04 5.84
CA GLY A 42 -6.12 4.33 5.51
C GLY A 42 -6.16 4.61 4.00
N GLN A 43 -6.19 3.56 3.18
CA GLN A 43 -5.79 3.56 1.77
C GLN A 43 -6.84 2.83 0.91
N GLY A 44 -7.54 3.55 0.03
CA GLY A 44 -8.23 2.96 -1.14
C GLY A 44 -9.69 2.52 -1.04
N ALA A 45 -10.35 2.44 0.13
CA ALA A 45 -11.77 2.06 0.19
C ALA A 45 -12.68 3.29 0.22
N GLY A 46 -13.52 3.47 -0.81
CA GLY A 46 -14.58 4.50 -0.86
C GLY A 46 -14.22 5.80 -1.59
N VAL A 47 -12.98 5.92 -2.07
CA VAL A 47 -12.53 7.07 -2.88
C VAL A 47 -13.23 7.08 -4.24
N SER A 48 -13.50 5.89 -4.81
CA SER A 48 -14.31 5.80 -6.03
C SER A 48 -15.75 6.28 -5.80
N SER A 49 -16.37 5.91 -4.68
CA SER A 49 -17.74 6.35 -4.34
C SER A 49 -17.83 7.88 -4.25
N SER A 50 -16.89 8.54 -3.57
CA SER A 50 -16.86 10.01 -3.45
C SER A 50 -16.55 10.73 -4.77
N ALA A 51 -16.00 10.04 -5.77
CA ALA A 51 -15.69 10.59 -7.08
C ALA A 51 -16.81 10.45 -8.12
N THR A 52 -17.79 9.58 -7.87
CA THR A 52 -18.88 9.29 -8.82
C THR A 52 -19.58 10.55 -9.31
N ALA A 53 -20.03 11.41 -8.39
CA ALA A 53 -20.75 12.62 -8.74
C ALA A 53 -19.88 13.63 -9.51
N THR A 54 -18.62 13.80 -9.11
CA THR A 54 -17.67 14.68 -9.81
C THR A 54 -17.41 14.20 -11.23
N LEU A 55 -17.10 12.91 -11.42
CA LEU A 55 -16.86 12.34 -12.74
C LEU A 55 -18.10 12.39 -13.64
N ALA A 56 -19.29 12.13 -13.08
CA ALA A 56 -20.55 12.25 -13.81
C ALA A 56 -20.77 13.69 -14.30
N GLY A 57 -20.54 14.69 -13.44
CA GLY A 57 -20.64 16.10 -13.82
C GLY A 57 -19.64 16.48 -14.92
N LEU A 58 -18.37 16.09 -14.78
CA LEU A 58 -17.33 16.35 -15.79
C LEU A 58 -17.67 15.72 -17.13
N ARG A 59 -18.15 14.47 -17.13
CA ARG A 59 -18.52 13.73 -18.34
C ARG A 59 -19.79 14.28 -19.00
N ALA A 60 -20.75 14.74 -18.20
CA ALA A 60 -21.95 15.40 -18.71
C ALA A 60 -21.63 16.66 -19.52
N THR A 61 -20.60 17.43 -19.14
CA THR A 61 -20.16 18.62 -19.93
C THR A 61 -19.71 18.29 -21.37
N ALA A 62 -19.39 17.02 -21.63
CA ALA A 62 -19.00 16.50 -22.94
C ALA A 62 -20.04 15.55 -23.55
N GLY A 63 -21.26 15.52 -23.02
CA GLY A 63 -22.33 14.61 -23.48
C GLY A 63 -22.01 13.13 -23.26
N ARG A 64 -21.18 12.80 -22.26
CA ARG A 64 -20.81 11.41 -21.92
C ARG A 64 -21.63 10.91 -20.75
N GLY A 65 -21.99 9.62 -20.79
CA GLY A 65 -22.65 8.94 -19.68
C GLY A 65 -21.76 8.79 -18.45
N PRO A 66 -22.32 8.54 -17.26
CA PRO A 66 -21.56 8.38 -16.03
C PRO A 66 -20.67 7.11 -16.09
N LEU A 67 -19.63 7.09 -15.25
CA LEU A 67 -18.81 5.90 -15.02
C LEU A 67 -19.30 5.19 -13.77
N THR A 68 -19.25 3.85 -13.77
CA THR A 68 -19.59 3.03 -12.61
C THR A 68 -18.31 2.67 -11.82
N PRO A 69 -18.29 2.85 -10.49
CA PRO A 69 -17.19 2.37 -9.66
C PRO A 69 -17.00 0.86 -9.81
N ASP A 70 -15.75 0.42 -9.95
CA ASP A 70 -15.38 -0.99 -10.11
C ASP A 70 -14.22 -1.36 -9.17
N ALA A 71 -14.42 -2.40 -8.37
CA ALA A 71 -13.47 -2.80 -7.35
C ALA A 71 -12.14 -3.33 -7.93
N GLN A 72 -12.15 -3.93 -9.12
CA GLN A 72 -10.92 -4.41 -9.76
C GLN A 72 -10.07 -3.24 -10.26
N LEU A 73 -10.71 -2.22 -10.84
CA LEU A 73 -10.06 -0.97 -11.24
C LEU A 73 -9.55 -0.19 -10.01
N GLU A 74 -10.30 -0.15 -8.91
CA GLU A 74 -9.89 0.52 -7.67
C GLU A 74 -8.68 -0.18 -7.04
N GLN A 75 -8.67 -1.51 -7.03
CA GLN A 75 -7.52 -2.29 -6.58
C GLN A 75 -6.27 -2.04 -7.45
N ALA A 76 -6.44 -1.98 -8.77
CA ALA A 76 -5.35 -1.68 -9.70
C ALA A 76 -4.82 -0.23 -9.52
N ALA A 77 -5.71 0.72 -9.27
CA ALA A 77 -5.35 2.10 -8.93
C ALA A 77 -4.57 2.16 -7.61
N LEU A 78 -5.01 1.42 -6.59
CA LEU A 78 -4.35 1.37 -5.28
C LEU A 78 -2.93 0.79 -5.38
N GLN A 79 -2.73 -0.26 -6.18
CA GLN A 79 -1.40 -0.81 -6.45
C GLN A 79 -0.48 0.23 -7.12
N GLN A 80 -1.00 0.98 -8.09
CA GLN A 80 -0.24 2.05 -8.75
C GLN A 80 0.14 3.16 -7.77
N ALA A 81 -0.82 3.67 -7.00
CA ALA A 81 -0.59 4.71 -5.99
C ALA A 81 0.41 4.24 -4.93
N GLY A 82 0.29 2.99 -4.46
CA GLY A 82 1.20 2.37 -3.51
C GLY A 82 2.62 2.24 -4.06
N TYR A 83 2.76 1.86 -5.33
CA TYR A 83 4.06 1.85 -5.99
C TYR A 83 4.69 3.24 -6.01
N MET A 84 3.97 4.27 -6.49
CA MET A 84 4.49 5.63 -6.56
C MET A 84 4.93 6.16 -5.20
N ALA A 85 4.14 5.91 -4.15
CA ALA A 85 4.50 6.27 -2.78
C ALA A 85 5.74 5.53 -2.28
N SER A 86 5.86 4.22 -2.54
CA SER A 86 7.04 3.43 -2.13
C SER A 86 8.34 3.87 -2.82
N ARG A 87 8.22 4.51 -3.98
CA ARG A 87 9.34 5.00 -4.79
C ARG A 87 9.56 6.51 -4.63
N GLU A 88 8.71 7.18 -3.86
CA GLU A 88 8.68 8.63 -3.69
C GLU A 88 8.72 9.35 -5.05
N ARG A 89 8.04 8.79 -6.07
CA ARG A 89 8.15 9.24 -7.46
C ARG A 89 6.94 8.85 -8.30
N MET A 90 6.34 9.82 -8.98
CA MET A 90 5.34 9.58 -10.03
C MET A 90 5.94 8.84 -11.23
N SER A 91 5.32 7.73 -11.62
CA SER A 91 5.74 6.94 -12.79
C SER A 91 4.63 6.00 -13.26
N HIS A 92 4.33 5.99 -14.55
CA HIS A 92 3.37 5.05 -15.15
C HIS A 92 3.87 3.59 -15.21
N THR A 93 5.17 3.34 -15.00
CA THR A 93 5.76 2.00 -15.04
C THR A 93 6.13 1.54 -13.63
N THR A 94 5.61 0.38 -13.20
CA THR A 94 5.84 -0.15 -11.85
C THR A 94 7.08 -1.07 -11.74
N GLY A 95 8.02 -0.92 -12.67
CA GLY A 95 9.26 -1.71 -12.75
C GLY A 95 9.28 -2.70 -13.93
N TRP A 96 10.34 -3.51 -14.02
CA TRP A 96 10.49 -4.53 -15.07
C TRP A 96 9.41 -5.60 -14.96
N GLY A 97 8.66 -5.83 -16.05
CA GLY A 97 7.59 -6.83 -16.11
C GLY A 97 6.31 -6.46 -15.35
N LYS A 98 6.23 -5.24 -14.78
CA LYS A 98 5.04 -4.70 -14.12
C LYS A 98 4.65 -3.38 -14.76
N ASP A 99 4.34 -3.42 -16.04
CA ASP A 99 3.74 -2.29 -16.74
C ASP A 99 2.23 -2.19 -16.47
N PHE A 100 1.61 -1.15 -17.00
CA PHE A 100 0.17 -0.93 -16.88
C PHE A 100 -0.64 -2.16 -17.33
N ALA A 101 -0.30 -2.76 -18.47
CA ALA A 101 -1.02 -3.90 -19.03
C ALA A 101 -0.97 -5.14 -18.13
N SER A 102 0.21 -5.45 -17.59
CA SER A 102 0.40 -6.56 -16.64
C SER A 102 -0.42 -6.34 -15.37
N ARG A 103 -0.41 -5.11 -14.82
CA ARG A 103 -1.23 -4.76 -13.65
C ARG A 103 -2.72 -4.92 -13.92
N MET A 104 -3.22 -4.48 -15.07
CA MET A 104 -4.64 -4.66 -15.43
C MET A 104 -5.00 -6.14 -15.48
N LYS A 105 -4.18 -6.94 -16.17
CA LYS A 105 -4.36 -8.39 -16.30
C LYS A 105 -4.37 -9.09 -14.94
N ASP A 106 -3.44 -8.75 -14.05
CA ASP A 106 -3.30 -9.36 -12.72
C ASP A 106 -4.51 -9.05 -11.81
N ASN A 107 -5.17 -7.91 -12.01
CA ASN A 107 -6.41 -7.57 -11.30
C ASN A 107 -7.67 -8.10 -12.00
N GLY A 108 -7.54 -8.85 -13.10
CA GLY A 108 -8.65 -9.39 -13.87
C GLY A 108 -9.39 -8.36 -14.72
N VAL A 109 -8.80 -7.18 -14.94
CA VAL A 109 -9.33 -6.15 -15.84
C VAL A 109 -9.06 -6.59 -17.27
N ARG A 110 -10.14 -6.72 -18.06
CA ARG A 110 -10.08 -7.13 -19.46
C ARG A 110 -10.53 -5.98 -20.37
N GLY A 111 -10.04 -5.98 -21.60
CA GLY A 111 -10.40 -4.98 -22.61
C GLY A 111 -9.60 -3.68 -22.49
N ALA A 112 -10.11 -2.62 -23.12
CA ALA A 112 -9.47 -1.32 -23.11
C ALA A 112 -9.44 -0.73 -21.70
N ALA A 113 -8.30 -0.18 -21.31
CA ALA A 113 -8.12 0.51 -20.05
C ALA A 113 -7.17 1.70 -20.21
N ALA A 114 -7.32 2.71 -19.37
CA ALA A 114 -6.46 3.89 -19.32
C ALA A 114 -6.14 4.29 -17.87
N GLU A 115 -5.10 5.10 -17.70
CA GLU A 115 -4.65 5.58 -16.41
C GLU A 115 -4.37 7.08 -16.41
N ASN A 116 -4.80 7.75 -15.35
CA ASN A 116 -4.27 9.04 -14.94
C ASN A 116 -3.57 8.91 -13.59
N ILE A 117 -2.42 9.54 -13.44
CA ILE A 117 -1.72 9.63 -12.16
C ILE A 117 -1.47 11.10 -11.79
N ALA A 118 -1.28 11.36 -10.51
CA ALA A 118 -0.82 12.65 -10.03
C ALA A 118 -0.11 12.48 -8.68
N GLU A 119 0.76 13.42 -8.34
CA GLU A 119 1.26 13.57 -6.97
C GLU A 119 1.06 15.01 -6.52
N GLY A 120 0.76 15.21 -5.24
CA GLY A 120 0.75 16.55 -4.65
C GLY A 120 -0.07 16.69 -3.38
N ARG A 121 -0.03 17.91 -2.83
CA ARG A 121 -0.70 18.31 -1.58
C ARG A 121 -2.07 18.91 -1.86
N PHE A 122 -2.96 18.10 -2.42
CA PHE A 122 -4.28 18.55 -2.81
C PHE A 122 -5.34 17.48 -2.54
N ASP A 123 -6.59 17.93 -2.47
CA ASP A 123 -7.77 17.09 -2.33
C ASP A 123 -8.28 16.58 -3.67
N GLN A 124 -9.38 15.82 -3.62
CA GLN A 124 -9.99 15.21 -4.79
C GLN A 124 -10.57 16.24 -5.77
N GLN A 125 -11.11 17.36 -5.28
CA GLN A 125 -11.67 18.40 -6.16
C GLN A 125 -10.57 19.05 -6.99
N LYS A 126 -9.46 19.43 -6.34
CA LYS A 126 -8.32 20.02 -7.02
C LYS A 126 -7.59 19.01 -7.92
N LEU A 127 -7.56 17.73 -7.55
CA LEU A 127 -7.07 16.65 -8.42
C LEU A 127 -7.80 16.63 -9.77
N PHE A 128 -9.13 16.60 -9.74
CA PHE A 128 -9.92 16.57 -10.98
C PHE A 128 -9.77 17.85 -11.79
N ASP A 129 -9.68 19.01 -11.14
CA ASP A 129 -9.34 20.27 -11.80
C ASP A 129 -8.01 20.19 -12.56
N ILE A 130 -6.94 19.68 -11.92
CA ILE A 130 -5.63 19.48 -12.54
C ILE A 130 -5.72 18.53 -13.73
N TRP A 131 -6.40 17.39 -13.59
CA TRP A 131 -6.56 16.44 -14.69
C TRP A 131 -7.37 17.00 -15.85
N MET A 132 -8.43 17.77 -15.59
CA MET A 132 -9.26 18.35 -16.65
C MET A 132 -8.55 19.49 -17.41
N HIS A 133 -7.52 20.11 -16.83
CA HIS A 133 -6.65 21.07 -17.48
C HIS A 133 -5.46 20.43 -18.25
N SER A 134 -5.24 19.12 -18.11
CA SER A 134 -4.24 18.38 -18.88
C SER A 134 -4.91 17.65 -20.05
N GLN A 135 -4.47 17.93 -21.29
CA GLN A 135 -5.06 17.33 -22.49
C GLN A 135 -5.08 15.79 -22.44
N GLY A 136 -4.00 15.15 -21.99
CA GLY A 136 -3.88 13.70 -21.91
C GLY A 136 -4.84 13.10 -20.87
N HIS A 137 -4.87 13.68 -19.66
CA HIS A 137 -5.73 13.19 -18.57
C HIS A 137 -7.22 13.43 -18.87
N ARG A 138 -7.54 14.62 -19.40
CA ARG A 138 -8.89 14.99 -19.84
C ARG A 138 -9.40 14.02 -20.91
N ARG A 139 -8.55 13.65 -21.89
CA ARG A 139 -8.91 12.69 -22.94
C ARG A 139 -9.38 11.37 -22.33
N ASN A 140 -8.64 10.84 -21.36
CA ASN A 140 -9.01 9.58 -20.69
C ASN A 140 -10.36 9.72 -19.94
N ILE A 141 -10.55 10.79 -19.16
CA ILE A 141 -11.80 11.00 -18.38
C ILE A 141 -13.04 11.13 -19.28
N LEU A 142 -12.89 11.72 -20.46
CA LEU A 142 -13.99 11.98 -21.40
C LEU A 142 -14.13 10.96 -22.52
N ASP A 143 -13.31 9.91 -22.50
CA ASP A 143 -13.33 8.86 -23.51
C ASP A 143 -14.69 8.13 -23.47
N PRO A 144 -15.42 8.05 -24.60
CA PRO A 144 -16.68 7.34 -24.67
C PRO A 144 -16.56 5.82 -24.52
N ASP A 145 -15.38 5.24 -24.73
CA ASP A 145 -15.17 3.79 -24.66
C ASP A 145 -15.10 3.26 -23.22
N PHE A 146 -14.92 4.13 -22.23
CA PHE A 146 -14.89 3.75 -20.83
C PHE A 146 -16.26 3.92 -20.16
N SER A 147 -16.65 2.90 -19.40
CA SER A 147 -17.90 2.86 -18.64
C SER A 147 -17.67 2.61 -17.14
N ARG A 148 -16.45 2.22 -16.74
CA ARG A 148 -16.09 1.85 -15.37
C ARG A 148 -14.85 2.60 -14.91
N PHE A 149 -14.70 2.79 -13.60
CA PHE A 149 -13.51 3.42 -13.03
C PHE A 149 -13.16 2.93 -11.64
N GLY A 150 -11.91 3.13 -11.25
CA GLY A 150 -11.45 3.05 -9.87
C GLY A 150 -10.48 4.18 -9.57
N LEU A 151 -10.67 4.84 -8.44
CA LEU A 151 -9.82 5.94 -7.96
C LEU A 151 -9.23 5.56 -6.61
N ALA A 152 -7.93 5.72 -6.46
CA ALA A 152 -7.24 5.52 -5.19
C ALA A 152 -6.15 6.57 -4.98
N TYR A 153 -5.74 6.74 -3.73
CA TYR A 153 -4.52 7.48 -3.40
C TYR A 153 -3.74 6.78 -2.31
N VAL A 154 -2.45 7.09 -2.22
CA VAL A 154 -1.53 6.71 -1.15
C VAL A 154 -0.74 7.90 -0.65
N ARG A 155 -0.79 8.16 0.66
CA ARG A 155 0.02 9.21 1.29
C ARG A 155 1.50 8.87 1.24
N ASP A 156 2.33 9.89 1.09
CA ASP A 156 3.77 9.75 1.26
C ASP A 156 4.11 9.35 2.71
N GLY A 157 5.17 8.55 2.87
CA GLY A 157 5.58 8.05 4.19
C GLY A 157 6.24 9.11 5.08
N ARG A 158 6.76 10.20 4.50
CA ARG A 158 7.44 11.29 5.21
C ARG A 158 6.57 12.53 5.32
N ASP A 159 5.70 12.77 4.35
CA ASP A 159 4.76 13.89 4.32
C ASP A 159 3.29 13.40 4.24
N PRO A 160 2.54 13.42 5.36
CA PRO A 160 1.15 12.93 5.36
C PRO A 160 0.18 13.79 4.53
N ASN A 161 0.59 14.99 4.11
CA ASN A 161 -0.19 15.86 3.24
C ASN A 161 0.09 15.60 1.76
N LEU A 162 1.21 14.98 1.42
CA LEU A 162 1.53 14.57 0.06
C LEU A 162 0.81 13.26 -0.25
N ARG A 163 0.12 13.22 -1.40
CA ARG A 163 -0.62 12.05 -1.88
C ARG A 163 -0.20 11.70 -3.30
N TYR A 164 -0.11 10.41 -3.56
CA TYR A 164 0.04 9.80 -4.88
C TYR A 164 -1.32 9.26 -5.30
N TRP A 165 -1.89 9.81 -6.37
CA TRP A 165 -3.22 9.47 -6.88
C TRP A 165 -3.11 8.62 -8.14
N ALA A 166 -4.03 7.68 -8.30
CA ALA A 166 -4.22 6.94 -9.54
C ALA A 166 -5.73 6.79 -9.81
N LEU A 167 -6.11 7.08 -11.05
CA LEU A 167 -7.42 6.76 -11.62
C LEU A 167 -7.20 5.75 -12.73
N VAL A 168 -7.88 4.61 -12.65
CA VAL A 168 -7.90 3.61 -13.69
C VAL A 168 -9.30 3.57 -14.29
N LEU A 169 -9.37 3.58 -15.62
CA LEU A 169 -10.60 3.57 -16.41
C LEU A 169 -10.67 2.25 -17.18
N GLY A 170 -11.87 1.70 -17.33
CA GLY A 170 -12.10 0.47 -18.08
C GLY A 170 -13.39 0.51 -18.89
N LYS A 171 -13.41 -0.29 -19.95
CA LYS A 171 -14.62 -0.55 -20.74
C LYS A 171 -15.68 -1.28 -19.91
#